data_AF-A0A8H7NPP0-F1
#
_entry.id   AF-A0A8H7NPP0-F1
#
_cell.length_a   1.000
_cell.length_b   1.000
_cell.length_c   1.000
_cell.angle_alpha   90.00
_cell.angle_beta   90.00
_cell.angle_gamma   90.00
#
_symmetry.space_group_name_H-M   'P 1'
#
loop_
_entity.id
_entity.type
_entity.pdbx_description
1 polymer ?
#
loop_
_entity_poly.entity_id
_entity_poly.type
_entity_poly.pdbx_seq_one_letter_code
_entity_poly.pdbx_strand_id
1 'polypeptide(L)'
;MSGPGTRSRNGCLTCRKRKVKCDEVHPICSHCIYHRFSCDWPTSEGIGPRSRVAKSGTKCPQARVGYARNEALVCRRAGSRRRPTLAPTITEPQIRCRNSLILEPKDRQYLQFFSFTTVFAQYDFGDASCLRYITQELALSNSIIMNMVLAISASEMHRQGLQGNGADCGLRHYALAMEDLRVGLERVAGIRPKIGVEILLLSIFLMLNYEIHYSTSPERIRTHLEGLRALACSNVIFLRREAKYDHPDEEGEAANISMCCQIIVWSIYLDISMTISGASKSLLTELTGSHSPLFDFRRLCANARRTNLLLWKHRYSPQQRLRDATFARPMEFGFQVLSARFHIWNWEANGKHCPDIENHPSSWLSRLFDSQEFYSDLFIIADVANELTWRVGTEVVVRLVSFFWATILYYYRVTGENELTEGFRQNAVCKLAHLLFIHSKNIVEKRQQVRIAWPVFIAAIETTDQIHRDWLLGRLRGCRELTSECRWLCLAAEGMLR
;
A
#
# COMPACT_ATOMS: atom_id res chain seq x y z
N MET A 1 7.21 -12.11 -40.10
CA MET A 1 7.84 -13.39 -39.69
C MET A 1 9.33 -13.14 -39.57
N SER A 2 9.85 -13.09 -38.35
CA SER A 2 11.26 -12.80 -38.10
C SER A 2 11.98 -14.13 -37.85
N GLY A 3 12.97 -14.44 -38.67
CA GLY A 3 13.74 -15.69 -38.61
C GLY A 3 14.47 -15.90 -37.27
N PRO A 4 15.07 -17.09 -37.04
CA PRO A 4 15.73 -17.41 -35.79
C PRO A 4 16.98 -16.53 -35.61
N GLY A 5 16.80 -15.41 -34.92
CA GLY A 5 17.85 -14.46 -34.61
C GLY A 5 18.98 -15.13 -33.84
N THR A 6 20.21 -14.84 -34.25
CA THR A 6 21.45 -15.20 -33.57
C THR A 6 21.31 -14.98 -32.07
N ARG A 7 21.53 -16.05 -31.28
CA ARG A 7 21.42 -16.02 -29.82
C ARG A 7 22.36 -14.96 -29.27
N SER A 8 21.81 -13.95 -28.60
CA SER A 8 22.64 -12.96 -27.91
C SER A 8 23.59 -13.67 -26.95
N ARG A 9 24.89 -13.38 -27.09
CA ARG A 9 25.94 -13.87 -26.19
C ARG A 9 25.90 -13.17 -24.82
N ASN A 10 25.21 -12.04 -24.74
CA ASN A 10 25.25 -11.12 -23.61
C ASN A 10 24.08 -11.30 -22.64
N GLY A 11 23.04 -12.08 -22.99
CA GLY A 11 21.93 -12.35 -22.09
C GLY A 11 22.34 -13.11 -20.82
N CYS A 12 21.55 -12.97 -19.74
CA CYS A 12 21.83 -13.68 -18.50
C CYS A 12 21.78 -15.21 -18.68
N LEU A 13 22.52 -15.94 -17.87
CA LEU A 13 22.63 -17.41 -17.89
C LEU A 13 21.28 -18.10 -17.76
N THR A 14 20.34 -17.51 -17.01
CA THR A 14 19.00 -18.07 -16.83
C THR A 14 18.12 -17.89 -18.05
N CYS A 15 18.06 -16.67 -18.59
CA CYS A 15 17.39 -16.33 -19.83
C CYS A 15 17.99 -17.22 -20.98
N ARG A 16 19.32 -17.42 -21.02
CA ARG A 16 20.03 -18.31 -21.97
C ARG A 16 19.70 -19.79 -21.80
N LYS A 17 19.74 -20.32 -20.57
CA LYS A 17 19.43 -21.74 -20.26
C LYS A 17 18.00 -22.10 -20.65
N ARG A 18 17.08 -21.14 -20.47
CA ARG A 18 15.65 -21.27 -20.80
C ARG A 18 15.33 -21.04 -22.28
N LYS A 19 16.31 -20.64 -23.11
CA LYS A 19 16.14 -20.35 -24.54
C LYS A 19 15.07 -19.28 -24.83
N VAL A 20 14.97 -18.27 -23.97
CA VAL A 20 14.05 -17.13 -24.08
C VAL A 20 14.84 -15.84 -24.32
N LYS A 21 14.21 -14.84 -24.95
CA LYS A 21 14.87 -13.56 -25.24
C LYS A 21 15.19 -12.84 -23.92
N CYS A 22 16.46 -12.51 -23.73
CA CYS A 22 16.93 -11.64 -22.66
C CYS A 22 16.95 -10.19 -23.17
N ASP A 23 16.53 -9.26 -22.34
CA ASP A 23 16.58 -7.82 -22.60
C ASP A 23 17.87 -7.15 -22.09
N GLU A 24 18.80 -7.93 -21.51
CA GLU A 24 20.14 -7.47 -21.11
C GLU A 24 20.16 -6.39 -20.00
N VAL A 25 19.02 -6.16 -19.34
CA VAL A 25 18.88 -5.23 -18.22
C VAL A 25 19.52 -5.82 -16.95
N HIS A 26 20.42 -5.07 -16.33
CA HIS A 26 21.08 -5.45 -15.07
C HIS A 26 20.42 -4.73 -13.87
N PRO A 27 20.38 -5.34 -12.66
CA PRO A 27 20.99 -6.62 -12.27
C PRO A 27 20.16 -7.86 -12.63
N ILE A 28 18.89 -7.73 -13.04
CA ILE A 28 17.99 -8.85 -13.37
C ILE A 28 17.26 -8.56 -14.70
N CYS A 29 17.33 -9.47 -15.70
CA CYS A 29 16.60 -9.34 -16.98
C CYS A 29 15.08 -9.24 -16.72
N SER A 30 14.33 -8.39 -17.44
CA SER A 30 12.87 -8.24 -17.23
C SER A 30 12.11 -9.56 -17.31
N HIS A 31 12.59 -10.50 -18.12
CA HIS A 31 12.03 -11.84 -18.19
C HIS A 31 12.24 -12.65 -16.88
N CYS A 32 13.41 -12.55 -16.25
CA CYS A 32 13.65 -13.17 -14.94
C CYS A 32 12.96 -12.39 -13.82
N ILE A 33 12.79 -11.07 -13.94
CA ILE A 33 11.97 -10.26 -13.02
C ILE A 33 10.52 -10.75 -13.05
N TYR A 34 9.91 -10.79 -14.24
CA TYR A 34 8.50 -11.13 -14.41
C TYR A 34 8.17 -12.54 -13.92
N HIS A 35 9.06 -13.50 -14.15
CA HIS A 35 8.86 -14.89 -13.75
C HIS A 35 9.57 -15.29 -12.44
N ARG A 36 10.18 -14.32 -11.73
CA ARG A 36 10.91 -14.52 -10.46
C ARG A 36 11.98 -15.63 -10.53
N PHE A 37 12.71 -15.69 -11.64
CA PHE A 37 13.86 -16.60 -11.74
C PHE A 37 15.13 -15.94 -11.20
N SER A 38 16.05 -16.75 -10.66
CA SER A 38 17.43 -16.31 -10.40
C SER A 38 18.01 -15.76 -11.70
N CYS A 39 18.56 -14.55 -11.72
CA CYS A 39 19.13 -13.96 -12.92
C CYS A 39 20.63 -13.81 -12.75
N ASP A 40 21.36 -14.80 -13.25
CA ASP A 40 22.82 -14.88 -13.10
C ASP A 40 23.48 -14.38 -14.39
N TRP A 41 24.42 -13.43 -14.31
CA TRP A 41 25.17 -12.93 -15.47
C TRP A 41 26.53 -13.62 -15.57
N PRO A 42 27.10 -13.80 -16.78
CA PRO A 42 28.44 -14.33 -16.92
C PRO A 42 29.45 -13.36 -16.27
N THR A 43 30.17 -13.78 -15.24
CA THR A 43 31.31 -13.02 -14.71
C THR A 43 32.46 -13.07 -15.72
N SER A 44 33.14 -11.94 -15.92
CA SER A 44 34.25 -11.78 -16.89
C SER A 44 35.51 -12.59 -16.54
N GLU A 45 35.51 -13.35 -15.45
CA GLU A 45 36.60 -14.24 -15.06
C GLU A 45 36.30 -15.67 -15.54
N GLY A 46 36.69 -15.95 -16.79
CA GLY A 46 36.55 -17.31 -17.34
C GLY A 46 36.73 -17.48 -18.84
N ILE A 47 37.50 -16.62 -19.52
CA ILE A 47 38.05 -16.97 -20.84
C ILE A 47 39.39 -17.67 -20.61
N GLY A 48 39.32 -18.95 -20.27
CA GLY A 48 40.45 -19.88 -20.39
C GLY A 48 40.18 -20.82 -21.58
N PRO A 49 41.15 -21.04 -22.48
CA PRO A 49 40.92 -21.89 -23.65
C PRO A 49 40.89 -23.35 -23.21
N ARG A 50 39.70 -23.96 -23.17
CA ARG A 50 39.59 -25.42 -23.01
C ARG A 50 39.31 -26.11 -24.33
N SER A 51 40.38 -26.74 -24.78
CA SER A 51 40.53 -27.82 -25.75
C SER A 51 39.27 -28.55 -26.18
N ARG A 52 39.20 -28.76 -27.50
CA ARG A 52 38.32 -29.68 -28.21
C ARG A 52 38.33 -31.06 -27.57
N VAL A 53 37.15 -31.57 -27.24
CA VAL A 53 36.88 -33.02 -27.28
C VAL A 53 35.54 -33.20 -27.97
N ALA A 54 35.63 -33.70 -29.19
CA ALA A 54 34.50 -34.19 -29.99
C ALA A 54 34.10 -35.59 -29.51
N LYS A 55 32.80 -35.88 -29.53
CA LYS A 55 32.13 -37.20 -29.73
C LYS A 55 30.62 -36.94 -29.63
N SER A 56 29.91 -36.73 -30.74
CA SER A 56 29.41 -37.69 -31.74
C SER A 56 28.10 -38.37 -31.33
N GLY A 57 27.05 -38.11 -32.12
CA GLY A 57 25.86 -38.94 -32.29
C GLY A 57 24.89 -38.98 -31.09
N THR A 58 23.57 -39.07 -31.22
CA THR A 58 22.72 -39.49 -32.34
C THR A 58 21.29 -39.00 -32.08
N LYS A 59 20.62 -38.66 -33.18
CA LYS A 59 19.19 -38.38 -33.48
C LYS A 59 18.12 -38.75 -32.43
N CYS A 60 17.35 -37.74 -32.01
CA CYS A 60 15.88 -37.48 -32.20
C CYS A 60 14.96 -38.62 -32.74
N PRO A 61 13.61 -38.45 -32.71
CA PRO A 61 12.66 -38.42 -31.58
C PRO A 61 11.46 -39.38 -31.82
N GLN A 62 10.52 -39.53 -30.89
CA GLN A 62 9.07 -39.70 -31.19
C GLN A 62 8.23 -39.68 -29.90
N ALA A 63 7.22 -38.80 -29.84
CA ALA A 63 5.78 -39.12 -29.84
C ALA A 63 5.26 -39.46 -28.42
N ARG A 64 4.50 -38.60 -27.74
CA ARG A 64 3.09 -38.16 -27.91
C ARG A 64 2.22 -38.80 -26.82
N VAL A 65 1.52 -37.93 -26.09
CA VAL A 65 0.19 -38.09 -25.45
C VAL A 65 0.11 -38.94 -24.17
N GLY A 66 -0.53 -38.36 -23.14
CA GLY A 66 -1.23 -39.14 -22.12
C GLY A 66 -1.24 -38.55 -20.70
N TYR A 67 -2.35 -37.88 -20.37
CA TYR A 67 -3.06 -37.86 -19.08
C TYR A 67 -2.32 -37.79 -17.72
N ALA A 68 -2.65 -36.72 -17.00
CA ALA A 68 -2.94 -36.62 -15.56
C ALA A 68 -2.40 -37.71 -14.60
N ARG A 69 -1.58 -37.30 -13.63
CA ARG A 69 -1.93 -37.37 -12.19
C ARG A 69 -0.93 -36.62 -11.32
N ASN A 70 -1.48 -36.08 -10.24
CA ASN A 70 -0.77 -35.60 -9.06
C ASN A 70 0.27 -36.61 -8.59
N GLU A 71 1.45 -36.12 -8.22
CA GLU A 71 2.16 -36.61 -7.05
C GLU A 71 3.02 -35.49 -6.48
N ALA A 72 2.67 -35.11 -5.24
CA ALA A 72 3.61 -34.51 -4.32
C ALA A 72 4.82 -35.42 -4.18
N LEU A 73 6.01 -34.86 -3.96
CA LEU A 73 7.01 -35.39 -3.03
C LEU A 73 8.29 -34.55 -3.02
N VAL A 74 8.71 -34.26 -1.79
CA VAL A 74 10.10 -34.21 -1.32
C VAL A 74 10.81 -32.85 -1.35
N CYS A 75 10.78 -32.25 -0.16
CA CYS A 75 11.87 -31.47 0.41
C CYS A 75 13.25 -32.10 0.12
N ARG A 76 14.16 -31.33 -0.47
CA ARG A 76 15.59 -31.46 -0.17
C ARG A 76 16.11 -30.16 0.42
N ARG A 77 16.34 -30.17 1.73
CA ARG A 77 17.31 -29.31 2.41
C ARG A 77 18.70 -29.80 2.04
N ALA A 78 19.59 -28.87 1.66
CA ALA A 78 20.89 -28.65 2.30
C ALA A 78 21.86 -27.91 1.34
N GLY A 79 22.55 -26.91 1.88
CA GLY A 79 23.93 -26.62 1.47
C GLY A 79 24.23 -25.20 0.99
N SER A 80 24.97 -24.48 1.82
CA SER A 80 25.80 -23.31 1.49
C SER A 80 25.10 -21.96 1.27
N ARG A 81 24.87 -21.24 2.39
CA ARG A 81 24.80 -19.77 2.40
C ARG A 81 26.13 -19.20 1.90
N ARG A 82 26.20 -18.79 0.63
CA ARG A 82 27.20 -17.81 0.18
C ARG A 82 26.51 -16.47 -0.03
N ARG A 83 26.85 -15.49 0.81
CA ARG A 83 26.48 -14.07 0.65
C ARG A 83 27.00 -13.60 -0.72
N PRO A 84 26.19 -12.98 -1.59
CA PRO A 84 26.70 -12.27 -2.75
C PRO A 84 27.42 -11.01 -2.24
N THR A 85 28.71 -10.93 -2.48
CA THR A 85 29.52 -9.73 -2.21
C THR A 85 29.18 -8.68 -3.27
N LEU A 86 28.51 -7.60 -2.86
CA LEU A 86 28.27 -6.42 -3.68
C LEU A 86 29.54 -5.57 -3.72
N ALA A 87 30.50 -5.90 -4.59
CA ALA A 87 31.56 -4.97 -4.93
C ALA A 87 31.02 -3.97 -5.98
N PRO A 88 31.18 -2.65 -5.78
CA PRO A 88 30.70 -1.66 -6.73
C PRO A 88 31.65 -1.58 -7.94
N THR A 89 31.15 -1.85 -9.14
CA THR A 89 31.90 -1.62 -10.37
C THR A 89 31.71 -0.18 -10.83
N ILE A 90 32.79 0.60 -10.76
CA ILE A 90 33.19 1.77 -11.57
C ILE A 90 32.07 2.71 -12.07
N THR A 91 31.92 3.84 -11.36
CA THR A 91 31.42 5.18 -11.79
C THR A 91 30.32 5.24 -12.86
N GLU A 92 29.07 5.00 -12.47
CA GLU A 92 27.91 5.56 -13.19
C GLU A 92 27.71 7.04 -12.79
N PRO A 93 27.54 7.98 -13.75
CA PRO A 93 27.45 9.40 -13.46
C PRO A 93 26.26 9.71 -12.54
N GLN A 94 26.48 10.64 -11.62
CA GLN A 94 25.46 11.18 -10.73
C GLN A 94 24.24 11.66 -11.52
N ILE A 95 23.03 11.25 -11.14
CA ILE A 95 21.80 11.75 -11.76
C ILE A 95 21.43 13.06 -11.07
N ARG A 96 21.49 14.17 -11.80
CA ARG A 96 20.94 15.45 -11.33
C ARG A 96 19.43 15.44 -11.54
N CYS A 97 18.68 15.43 -10.45
CA CYS A 97 17.23 15.60 -10.48
C CYS A 97 16.87 17.05 -10.87
N ARG A 98 15.63 17.27 -11.33
CA ARG A 98 15.17 18.63 -11.71
C ARG A 98 15.10 19.58 -10.51
N ASN A 99 15.10 19.05 -9.29
CA ASN A 99 15.19 19.78 -8.03
C ASN A 99 16.64 20.10 -7.60
N SER A 100 17.63 19.94 -8.48
CA SER A 100 19.07 20.13 -8.21
C SER A 100 19.70 19.14 -7.22
N LEU A 101 18.95 18.17 -6.67
CA LEU A 101 19.55 17.08 -5.91
C LEU A 101 20.40 16.21 -6.84
N ILE A 102 21.57 15.85 -6.33
CA ILE A 102 22.51 14.95 -6.99
C ILE A 102 22.40 13.61 -6.29
N LEU A 103 21.77 12.63 -6.95
CA LEU A 103 21.59 11.31 -6.35
C LEU A 103 22.92 10.56 -6.33
N GLU A 104 23.36 10.18 -5.12
CA GLU A 104 24.48 9.28 -4.95
C GLU A 104 24.14 7.87 -5.48
N PRO A 105 25.13 7.00 -5.75
CA PRO A 105 24.87 5.63 -6.17
C PRO A 105 23.92 4.85 -5.23
N LYS A 106 24.02 5.10 -3.92
CA LYS A 106 23.10 4.52 -2.92
C LYS A 106 21.69 5.08 -3.04
N ASP A 107 21.55 6.38 -3.29
CA ASP A 107 20.23 7.01 -3.47
C ASP A 107 19.49 6.45 -4.67
N ARG A 108 20.22 6.09 -5.74
CA ARG A 108 19.62 5.38 -6.89
C ARG A 108 19.08 4.01 -6.51
N GLN A 109 19.79 3.26 -5.66
CA GLN A 109 19.31 1.98 -5.15
C GLN A 109 18.06 2.15 -4.30
N TYR A 110 18.02 3.16 -3.42
CA TYR A 110 16.84 3.49 -2.63
C TYR A 110 15.64 3.83 -3.52
N LEU A 111 15.83 4.72 -4.50
CA LEU A 111 14.75 5.11 -5.42
C LEU A 111 14.20 3.91 -6.20
N GLN A 112 15.07 3.03 -6.70
CA GLN A 112 14.66 1.79 -7.38
C GLN A 112 13.95 0.81 -6.44
N PHE A 113 14.32 0.81 -5.16
CA PHE A 113 13.76 -0.08 -4.14
C PHE A 113 12.36 0.37 -3.67
N PHE A 114 11.94 1.62 -3.89
CA PHE A 114 10.68 2.14 -3.34
C PHE A 114 9.46 1.25 -3.65
N SER A 115 9.40 0.63 -4.83
CA SER A 115 8.30 -0.28 -5.22
C SER A 115 8.19 -1.56 -4.38
N PHE A 116 9.21 -1.87 -3.57
CA PHE A 116 9.26 -3.00 -2.65
C PHE A 116 8.99 -2.62 -1.19
N THR A 117 8.64 -1.36 -0.93
CA THR A 117 8.34 -0.87 0.42
C THR A 117 6.94 -1.25 0.88
N THR A 118 6.74 -1.30 2.19
CA THR A 118 5.40 -1.52 2.77
C THR A 118 4.44 -0.39 2.41
N VAL A 119 4.92 0.86 2.39
CA VAL A 119 4.16 2.03 1.92
C VAL A 119 3.67 1.80 0.49
N PHE A 120 4.56 1.36 -0.42
CA PHE A 120 4.15 1.09 -1.80
C PHE A 120 3.12 -0.03 -1.89
N ALA A 121 3.32 -1.12 -1.13
CA ALA A 121 2.35 -2.21 -1.05
C ALA A 121 0.99 -1.78 -0.47
N GLN A 122 0.91 -0.67 0.28
CA GLN A 122 -0.34 -0.15 0.83
C GLN A 122 -1.14 0.69 -0.18
N TYR A 123 -0.46 1.47 -1.03
CA TYR A 123 -1.09 2.46 -1.90
C TYR A 123 -1.02 2.17 -3.41
N ASP A 124 -0.27 1.16 -3.86
CA ASP A 124 -0.23 0.82 -5.29
C ASP A 124 -1.50 0.06 -5.72
N PHE A 125 -2.28 0.70 -6.59
CA PHE A 125 -3.50 0.17 -7.21
C PHE A 125 -3.39 0.09 -8.75
N GLY A 126 -2.16 0.02 -9.27
CA GLY A 126 -1.87 -0.26 -10.69
C GLY A 126 -0.95 0.76 -11.34
N ASP A 127 -0.63 0.51 -12.62
CA ASP A 127 0.51 1.11 -13.32
C ASP A 127 0.47 2.64 -13.50
N ALA A 128 -0.71 3.26 -13.41
CA ALA A 128 -0.90 4.71 -13.47
C ALA A 128 -1.59 5.23 -12.18
N SER A 129 -1.17 4.72 -11.02
CA SER A 129 -1.67 5.20 -9.72
C SER A 129 -1.07 6.57 -9.35
N CYS A 130 -1.77 7.31 -8.47
CA CYS A 130 -1.27 8.55 -7.89
C CYS A 130 0.09 8.36 -7.21
N LEU A 131 0.32 7.23 -6.55
CA LEU A 131 1.63 6.91 -5.94
C LEU A 131 2.75 6.79 -6.99
N ARG A 132 2.46 6.17 -8.14
CA ARG A 132 3.43 6.08 -9.23
C ARG A 132 3.72 7.45 -9.85
N TYR A 133 2.71 8.33 -9.94
CA TYR A 133 2.95 9.70 -10.37
C TYR A 133 3.84 10.46 -9.39
N ILE A 134 3.58 10.33 -8.09
CA ILE A 134 4.40 10.94 -7.02
C ILE A 134 5.87 10.52 -7.16
N THR A 135 6.13 9.25 -7.41
CA THR A 135 7.50 8.71 -7.48
C THR A 135 8.19 8.96 -8.81
N GLN A 136 7.47 8.92 -9.93
CA GLN A 136 8.04 9.04 -11.27
C GLN A 136 8.14 10.48 -11.76
N GLU A 137 7.27 11.37 -11.28
CA GLU A 137 7.21 12.77 -11.74
C GLU A 137 7.58 13.71 -10.59
N LEU A 138 6.81 13.72 -9.49
CA LEU A 138 6.97 14.73 -8.43
C LEU A 138 8.28 14.60 -7.64
N ALA A 139 8.73 13.39 -7.33
CA ALA A 139 10.00 13.16 -6.65
C ALA A 139 11.18 13.71 -7.47
N LEU A 140 11.13 13.61 -8.81
CA LEU A 140 12.19 14.13 -9.66
C LEU A 140 12.25 15.67 -9.68
N SER A 141 11.13 16.34 -9.37
CA SER A 141 10.99 17.79 -9.41
C SER A 141 10.95 18.47 -8.04
N ASN A 142 10.82 17.74 -6.93
CA ASN A 142 10.73 18.31 -5.59
C ASN A 142 11.66 17.59 -4.59
N SER A 143 12.51 18.34 -3.88
CA SER A 143 13.54 17.78 -2.99
C SER A 143 12.94 17.10 -1.75
N ILE A 144 11.88 17.66 -1.17
CA ILE A 144 11.19 17.10 -0.01
C ILE A 144 10.62 15.73 -0.38
N ILE A 145 9.91 15.66 -1.51
CA ILE A 145 9.30 14.41 -1.97
C ILE A 145 10.36 13.37 -2.30
N MET A 146 11.45 13.75 -2.99
CA MET A 146 12.57 12.84 -3.25
C MET A 146 13.15 12.30 -1.94
N ASN A 147 13.51 13.17 -1.01
CA ASN A 147 14.09 12.77 0.27
C ASN A 147 13.15 11.86 1.05
N MET A 148 11.83 12.09 1.03
CA MET A 148 10.89 11.18 1.68
C MET A 148 10.80 9.80 1.00
N VAL A 149 10.82 9.74 -0.34
CA VAL A 149 10.89 8.46 -1.08
C VAL A 149 12.17 7.69 -0.75
N LEU A 150 13.30 8.39 -0.67
CA LEU A 150 14.58 7.80 -0.28
C LEU A 150 14.58 7.35 1.18
N ALA A 151 14.01 8.16 2.08
CA ALA A 151 13.92 7.85 3.52
C ALA A 151 13.17 6.54 3.77
N ILE A 152 11.95 6.42 3.21
CA ILE A 152 11.12 5.21 3.32
C ILE A 152 11.88 3.99 2.77
N SER A 153 12.50 4.13 1.61
CA SER A 153 13.21 3.03 0.96
C SER A 153 14.46 2.59 1.74
N ALA A 154 15.25 3.54 2.22
CA ALA A 154 16.46 3.26 2.99
C ALA A 154 16.14 2.58 4.32
N SER A 155 15.17 3.10 5.07
CA SER A 155 14.74 2.48 6.35
C SER A 155 14.10 1.11 6.14
N GLU A 156 13.38 0.89 5.04
CA GLU A 156 12.87 -0.44 4.69
C GLU A 156 14.02 -1.42 4.37
N MET A 157 15.00 -1.01 3.56
CA MET A 157 16.17 -1.84 3.25
C MET A 157 16.98 -2.17 4.51
N HIS A 158 17.14 -1.19 5.40
CA HIS A 158 17.80 -1.37 6.70
C HIS A 158 17.04 -2.38 7.56
N ARG A 159 15.72 -2.22 7.71
CA ARG A 159 14.87 -3.17 8.46
C ARG A 159 14.94 -4.59 7.92
N GLN A 160 15.07 -4.75 6.59
CA GLN A 160 15.20 -6.06 5.93
C GLN A 160 16.63 -6.63 5.99
N GLY A 161 17.60 -5.91 6.57
CA GLY A 161 19.00 -6.34 6.65
C GLY A 161 19.69 -6.42 5.29
N LEU A 162 19.19 -5.69 4.29
CA LEU A 162 19.76 -5.63 2.94
C LEU A 162 20.94 -4.67 2.85
N GLN A 163 21.09 -3.81 3.85
CA GLN A 163 22.25 -2.94 4.03
C GLN A 163 23.27 -3.58 4.99
N GLY A 164 24.53 -3.17 4.91
CA GLY A 164 25.55 -3.56 5.91
C GLY A 164 25.15 -3.12 7.32
N ASN A 165 25.88 -3.55 8.35
CA ASN A 165 25.64 -3.25 9.77
C ASN A 165 25.83 -1.74 10.15
N GLY A 166 25.62 -0.82 9.22
CA GLY A 166 25.69 0.62 9.45
C GLY A 166 24.38 1.23 9.95
N ALA A 167 24.43 2.52 10.27
CA ALA A 167 23.27 3.30 10.68
C ALA A 167 22.20 3.38 9.58
N ASP A 168 20.94 3.52 9.99
CA ASP A 168 19.82 3.74 9.08
C ASP A 168 19.98 5.08 8.35
N CYS A 169 20.31 5.01 7.05
CA CYS A 169 20.44 6.19 6.19
C CYS A 169 19.09 6.87 5.93
N GLY A 170 17.96 6.20 6.16
CA GLY A 170 16.63 6.78 5.96
C GLY A 170 16.35 7.96 6.89
N LEU A 171 16.85 7.90 8.14
CA LEU A 171 16.71 9.00 9.10
C LEU A 171 17.39 10.29 8.62
N ARG A 172 18.53 10.16 7.90
CA ARG A 172 19.20 11.32 7.29
C ARG A 172 18.31 12.00 6.26
N HIS A 173 17.73 11.23 5.33
CA HIS A 173 16.85 11.79 4.31
C HIS A 173 15.56 12.35 4.90
N TYR A 174 15.00 11.69 5.92
CA TYR A 174 13.86 12.21 6.67
C TYR A 174 14.16 13.58 7.28
N ALA A 175 15.31 13.74 7.93
CA ALA A 175 15.74 15.01 8.52
C ALA A 175 15.93 16.11 7.46
N LEU A 176 16.50 15.79 6.30
CA LEU A 176 16.63 16.73 5.18
C LEU A 176 15.26 17.18 4.66
N ALA A 177 14.32 16.24 4.49
CA ALA A 177 12.95 16.55 4.07
C ALA A 177 12.22 17.45 5.08
N MET A 178 12.40 17.19 6.38
CA MET A 178 11.84 18.02 7.45
C MET A 178 12.41 19.44 7.45
N GLU A 179 13.72 19.59 7.23
CA GLU A 179 14.35 20.91 7.16
C GLU A 179 13.90 21.70 5.92
N ASP A 180 13.87 21.06 4.75
CA ASP A 180 13.36 21.67 3.52
C ASP A 180 11.87 22.07 3.68
N LEU A 181 11.06 21.24 4.35
CA LEU A 181 9.66 21.56 4.65
C LEU A 181 9.56 22.77 5.59
N ARG A 182 10.37 22.82 6.65
CA ARG A 182 10.43 23.93 7.61
C ARG A 182 10.76 25.24 6.90
N VAL A 183 11.82 25.27 6.09
CA VAL A 183 12.21 26.42 5.26
C VAL A 183 11.11 26.79 4.27
N GLY A 184 10.44 25.79 3.68
CA GLY A 184 9.32 26.00 2.75
C GLY A 184 8.08 26.63 3.38
N LEU A 185 7.90 26.44 4.69
CA LEU A 185 6.81 27.04 5.49
C LEU A 185 7.15 28.45 6.00
N GLU A 186 8.43 28.84 6.04
CA GLU A 186 8.85 30.18 6.43
C GLU A 186 8.31 31.23 5.44
N ARG A 187 7.51 32.17 5.97
CA ARG A 187 6.92 33.25 5.17
C ARG A 187 7.97 34.33 4.93
N VAL A 188 8.34 34.55 3.67
CA VAL A 188 9.01 35.79 3.27
C VAL A 188 7.93 36.83 2.91
N ALA A 189 7.87 37.92 3.68
CA ALA A 189 7.17 39.17 3.34
C ALA A 189 5.67 39.07 2.96
N GLY A 190 4.88 38.19 3.59
CA GLY A 190 3.43 38.11 3.35
C GLY A 190 3.03 37.50 2.00
N ILE A 191 3.96 36.91 1.27
CA ILE A 191 3.73 36.21 0.00
C ILE A 191 3.25 34.77 0.29
N ARG A 192 2.47 34.18 -0.63
CA ARG A 192 2.11 32.74 -0.61
C ARG A 192 3.38 31.89 -0.39
N PRO A 193 3.31 30.77 0.36
CA PRO A 193 4.46 29.89 0.52
C PRO A 193 5.02 29.50 -0.86
N LYS A 194 6.36 29.38 -0.96
CA LYS A 194 7.04 28.97 -2.21
C LYS A 194 6.62 27.58 -2.68
N ILE A 195 6.06 26.79 -1.77
CA ILE A 195 5.61 25.42 -1.96
C ILE A 195 4.08 25.41 -2.06
N GLY A 196 3.55 24.78 -3.12
CA GLY A 196 2.13 24.55 -3.27
C GLY A 196 1.55 23.68 -2.16
N VAL A 197 0.27 23.90 -1.81
CA VAL A 197 -0.41 23.17 -0.73
C VAL A 197 -0.42 21.66 -0.98
N GLU A 198 -0.48 21.25 -2.24
CA GLU A 198 -0.43 19.86 -2.66
C GLU A 198 0.88 19.18 -2.29
N ILE A 199 2.01 19.89 -2.39
CA ILE A 199 3.32 19.38 -1.97
C ILE A 199 3.42 19.38 -0.44
N LEU A 200 2.89 20.39 0.25
CA LEU A 200 2.88 20.42 1.72
C LEU A 200 2.10 19.23 2.30
N LEU A 201 0.88 19.00 1.80
CA LEU A 201 0.05 17.87 2.22
C LEU A 201 0.71 16.54 1.88
N LEU A 202 1.27 16.39 0.69
CA LEU A 202 1.98 15.18 0.29
C LEU A 202 3.21 14.92 1.17
N SER A 203 3.97 15.97 1.50
CA SER A 203 5.16 15.87 2.35
C SER A 203 4.78 15.36 3.74
N ILE A 204 3.76 15.96 4.36
CA ILE A 204 3.26 15.54 5.67
C ILE A 204 2.69 14.11 5.62
N PHE A 205 1.97 13.76 4.55
CA PHE A 205 1.47 12.39 4.36
C PHE A 205 2.60 11.36 4.27
N LEU A 206 3.68 11.65 3.54
CA LEU A 206 4.84 10.75 3.48
C LEU A 206 5.57 10.69 4.83
N MET A 207 5.67 11.80 5.56
CA MET A 207 6.26 11.85 6.90
C MET A 207 5.43 11.05 7.91
N LEU A 208 4.10 11.17 7.85
CA LEU A 208 3.15 10.38 8.63
C LEU A 208 3.36 8.88 8.37
N ASN A 209 3.45 8.47 7.11
CA ASN A 209 3.78 7.09 6.76
C ASN A 209 5.13 6.68 7.36
N TYR A 210 6.17 7.50 7.20
CA TYR A 210 7.48 7.19 7.75
C TYR A 210 7.41 6.94 9.27
N GLU A 211 6.72 7.80 10.02
CA GLU A 211 6.55 7.62 11.46
C GLU A 211 5.75 6.34 11.79
N ILE A 212 4.66 6.05 11.07
CA ILE A 212 3.85 4.83 11.29
C ILE A 212 4.65 3.54 11.04
N HIS A 213 5.56 3.56 10.07
CA HIS A 213 6.31 2.38 9.67
C HIS A 213 7.62 2.20 10.46
N TYR A 214 8.35 3.28 10.75
CA TYR A 214 9.73 3.21 11.22
C TYR A 214 9.95 3.84 12.60
N SER A 215 8.97 4.57 13.14
CA SER A 215 9.06 5.20 14.45
C SER A 215 8.22 4.49 15.50
N THR A 216 8.51 4.79 16.76
CA THR A 216 7.79 4.28 17.93
C THR A 216 7.11 5.40 18.73
N SER A 217 7.10 6.65 18.24
CA SER A 217 6.54 7.80 18.95
C SER A 217 5.13 8.17 18.43
N PRO A 218 4.06 7.88 19.20
CA PRO A 218 2.72 8.35 18.91
C PRO A 218 2.62 9.86 18.80
N GLU A 219 3.50 10.59 19.50
CA GLU A 219 3.52 12.06 19.51
C GLU A 219 3.84 12.63 18.14
N ARG A 220 4.82 12.05 17.44
CA ARG A 220 5.20 12.51 16.10
C ARG A 220 4.09 12.27 15.09
N ILE A 221 3.44 11.11 15.17
CA ILE A 221 2.26 10.77 14.36
C ILE A 221 1.16 11.82 14.58
N ARG A 222 0.85 12.13 15.85
CA ARG A 222 -0.13 13.15 16.23
C ARG A 222 0.22 14.53 15.67
N THR A 223 1.48 14.96 15.79
CA THR A 223 1.94 16.26 15.28
C THR A 223 1.77 16.37 13.76
N HIS A 224 2.09 15.31 13.00
CA HIS A 224 1.88 15.31 11.55
C HIS A 224 0.39 15.37 11.18
N LEU A 225 -0.46 14.63 11.90
CA LEU A 225 -1.91 14.68 11.71
C LEU A 225 -2.48 16.08 12.01
N GLU A 226 -2.05 16.71 13.11
CA GLU A 226 -2.45 18.07 13.47
C GLU A 226 -2.00 19.10 12.42
N GLY A 227 -0.78 18.96 11.89
CA GLY A 227 -0.27 19.81 10.81
C GLY A 227 -1.04 19.64 9.50
N LEU A 228 -1.35 18.39 9.11
CA LEU A 228 -2.18 18.10 7.94
C LEU A 228 -3.57 18.70 8.07
N ARG A 229 -4.20 18.55 9.24
CA ARG A 229 -5.49 19.16 9.56
C ARG A 229 -5.43 20.67 9.44
N ALA A 230 -4.45 21.31 10.08
CA ALA A 230 -4.33 22.77 10.07
C ALA A 230 -4.27 23.29 8.63
N LEU A 231 -3.46 22.66 7.77
CA LEU A 231 -3.38 23.01 6.35
C LEU A 231 -4.68 22.77 5.59
N ALA A 232 -5.33 21.63 5.81
CA ALA A 232 -6.58 21.29 5.14
C ALA A 232 -7.72 22.26 5.51
N CYS A 233 -7.89 22.57 6.80
CA CYS A 233 -8.96 23.44 7.26
C CYS A 233 -8.69 24.93 6.97
N SER A 234 -7.43 25.38 6.92
CA SER A 234 -7.11 26.80 6.76
C SER A 234 -6.92 27.25 5.30
N ASN A 235 -6.78 26.31 4.36
CA ASN A 235 -6.44 26.68 2.97
C ASN A 235 -7.68 26.95 2.13
N VAL A 236 -7.70 28.12 1.49
CA VAL A 236 -8.80 28.60 0.65
C VAL A 236 -9.14 27.69 -0.53
N ILE A 237 -8.20 26.84 -0.98
CA ILE A 237 -8.44 25.89 -2.06
C ILE A 237 -9.58 24.90 -1.71
N PHE A 238 -9.76 24.62 -0.42
CA PHE A 238 -10.80 23.72 0.08
C PHE A 238 -12.15 24.42 0.31
N LEU A 239 -12.25 25.75 0.14
CA LEU A 239 -13.52 26.47 0.27
C LEU A 239 -14.35 26.46 -1.03
N ARG A 240 -13.76 26.02 -2.15
CA ARG A 240 -14.44 26.00 -3.46
C ARG A 240 -15.50 24.89 -3.52
N ARG A 241 -16.66 25.16 -4.13
CA ARG A 241 -17.78 24.19 -4.20
C ARG A 241 -17.57 23.11 -5.27
N GLU A 242 -16.99 23.51 -6.41
CA GLU A 242 -16.69 22.68 -7.58
C GLU A 242 -15.49 23.29 -8.33
N ALA A 243 -14.61 22.47 -8.90
CA ALA A 243 -13.80 22.90 -10.05
C ALA A 243 -14.75 22.88 -11.26
N LYS A 244 -15.14 24.03 -11.80
CA LYS A 244 -15.66 24.10 -13.17
C LYS A 244 -14.45 24.04 -14.11
N TYR A 245 -14.62 23.40 -15.26
CA TYR A 245 -13.54 23.04 -16.18
C TYR A 245 -13.92 23.52 -17.58
N ASP A 246 -13.75 24.81 -17.83
CA ASP A 246 -13.96 25.36 -19.16
C ASP A 246 -12.62 25.80 -19.81
N HIS A 247 -11.54 25.93 -19.04
CA HIS A 247 -10.23 26.39 -19.55
C HIS A 247 -9.03 25.45 -19.27
N PRO A 248 -8.01 25.40 -20.17
CA PRO A 248 -6.79 24.60 -19.99
C PRO A 248 -5.98 24.94 -18.73
N ASP A 249 -5.97 26.22 -18.31
CA ASP A 249 -5.30 26.67 -17.10
C ASP A 249 -5.98 26.13 -15.81
N GLU A 250 -7.27 25.77 -15.90
CA GLU A 250 -8.04 25.17 -14.81
C GLU A 250 -7.75 23.67 -14.65
N GLU A 251 -7.22 23.00 -15.69
CA GLU A 251 -6.91 21.56 -15.64
C GLU A 251 -5.77 21.26 -14.66
N GLY A 252 -4.74 22.12 -14.61
CA GLY A 252 -3.62 22.00 -13.67
C GLY A 252 -4.05 22.23 -12.22
N GLU A 253 -4.84 23.28 -11.97
CA GLU A 253 -5.37 23.56 -10.63
C GLU A 253 -6.27 22.42 -10.14
N ALA A 254 -7.12 21.88 -11.02
CA ALA A 254 -7.96 20.75 -10.69
C ALA A 254 -7.20 19.46 -10.38
N ALA A 255 -6.11 19.18 -11.11
CA ALA A 255 -5.25 18.04 -10.81
C ALA A 255 -4.67 18.16 -9.39
N ASN A 256 -4.25 19.37 -9.00
CA ASN A 256 -3.74 19.64 -7.65
C ASN A 256 -4.82 19.46 -6.58
N ILE A 257 -6.04 19.98 -6.79
CA ILE A 257 -7.17 19.80 -5.87
C ILE A 257 -7.49 18.31 -5.71
N SER A 258 -7.61 17.60 -6.82
CA SER A 258 -7.92 16.17 -6.85
C SER A 258 -6.86 15.35 -6.10
N MET A 259 -5.58 15.65 -6.33
CA MET A 259 -4.48 15.04 -5.59
C MET A 259 -4.53 15.34 -4.09
N CYS A 260 -4.83 16.59 -3.70
CA CYS A 260 -5.04 16.94 -2.29
C CYS A 260 -6.16 16.10 -1.67
N CYS A 261 -7.31 15.97 -2.35
CA CYS A 261 -8.40 15.11 -1.90
C CYS A 261 -7.96 13.65 -1.75
N GLN A 262 -7.18 13.11 -2.69
CA GLN A 262 -6.65 11.76 -2.62
C GLN A 262 -5.72 11.55 -1.41
N ILE A 263 -4.84 12.52 -1.14
CA ILE A 263 -3.94 12.51 0.02
C ILE A 263 -4.73 12.60 1.34
N ILE A 264 -5.75 13.46 1.40
CA ILE A 264 -6.61 13.60 2.58
C ILE A 264 -7.37 12.30 2.85
N VAL A 265 -7.96 11.67 1.82
CA VAL A 265 -8.64 10.37 1.97
C VAL A 265 -7.69 9.30 2.50
N TRP A 266 -6.46 9.22 1.97
CA TRP A 266 -5.45 8.30 2.50
C TRP A 266 -5.04 8.63 3.94
N SER A 267 -4.99 9.91 4.30
CA SER A 267 -4.64 10.37 5.64
C SER A 267 -5.75 10.07 6.65
N ILE A 268 -7.03 10.17 6.25
CA ILE A 268 -8.17 9.73 7.06
C ILE A 268 -8.05 8.24 7.37
N TYR A 269 -7.70 7.41 6.39
CA TYR A 269 -7.51 5.97 6.65
C TYR A 269 -6.36 5.69 7.65
N LEU A 270 -5.26 6.42 7.54
CA LEU A 270 -4.16 6.31 8.50
C LEU A 270 -4.59 6.78 9.89
N ASP A 271 -5.29 7.91 9.98
CA ASP A 271 -5.80 8.46 11.23
C ASP A 271 -6.74 7.48 11.96
N ILE A 272 -7.70 6.89 11.24
CA ILE A 272 -8.60 5.85 11.77
C ILE A 272 -7.80 4.63 12.25
N SER A 273 -6.74 4.26 11.55
CA SER A 273 -5.88 3.13 11.95
C SER A 273 -5.08 3.46 13.22
N MET A 274 -4.80 4.75 13.46
CA MET A 274 -4.04 5.22 14.62
C MET A 274 -4.89 5.56 15.85
N THR A 275 -6.23 5.44 15.79
CA THR A 275 -7.10 5.67 16.97
C THR A 275 -6.70 4.79 18.15
N ILE A 276 -6.38 3.52 17.89
CA ILE A 276 -5.95 2.54 18.89
C ILE A 276 -4.67 2.93 19.65
N SER A 277 -3.87 3.83 19.09
CA SER A 277 -2.61 4.32 19.70
C SER A 277 -2.78 5.60 20.52
N GLY A 278 -3.97 6.21 20.53
CA GLY A 278 -4.23 7.52 21.13
C GLY A 278 -3.54 8.68 20.40
N ALA A 279 -2.93 8.43 19.23
CA ALA A 279 -2.32 9.47 18.40
C ALA A 279 -3.34 10.27 17.57
N SER A 280 -4.56 9.75 17.39
CA SER A 280 -5.62 10.40 16.62
C SER A 280 -6.48 11.32 17.49
N LYS A 281 -6.89 12.47 16.94
CA LYS A 281 -7.98 13.33 17.43
C LYS A 281 -9.18 13.36 16.47
N SER A 282 -9.21 12.44 15.51
CA SER A 282 -10.14 12.37 14.38
C SER A 282 -10.02 13.51 13.37
N LEU A 283 -9.10 13.34 12.43
CA LEU A 283 -9.05 14.12 11.20
C LEU A 283 -10.41 14.12 10.49
N LEU A 284 -11.12 12.98 10.49
CA LEU A 284 -12.43 12.88 9.86
C LEU A 284 -13.44 13.84 10.50
N THR A 285 -13.63 13.77 11.82
CA THR A 285 -14.60 14.58 12.56
C THR A 285 -14.28 16.07 12.40
N GLU A 286 -13.00 16.43 12.49
CA GLU A 286 -12.56 17.81 12.39
C GLU A 286 -12.75 18.38 10.98
N LEU A 287 -12.49 17.60 9.93
CA LEU A 287 -12.73 18.02 8.54
C LEU A 287 -14.22 18.21 8.27
N THR A 288 -15.07 17.28 8.71
CA THR A 288 -16.53 17.40 8.53
C THR A 288 -17.13 18.58 9.30
N GLY A 289 -16.51 18.99 10.41
CA GLY A 289 -16.94 20.14 11.20
C GLY A 289 -16.52 21.51 10.63
N SER A 290 -15.61 21.57 9.65
CA SER A 290 -15.01 22.83 9.17
C SER A 290 -15.89 23.67 8.23
N HIS A 291 -17.15 23.29 8.00
CA HIS A 291 -18.10 23.93 7.08
C HIS A 291 -17.69 24.02 5.60
N SER A 292 -16.53 23.45 5.22
CA SER A 292 -16.10 23.41 3.82
C SER A 292 -16.97 22.43 3.01
N PRO A 293 -17.49 22.85 1.83
CA PRO A 293 -18.27 21.98 0.97
C PRO A 293 -17.43 20.85 0.33
N LEU A 294 -16.09 20.99 0.26
CA LEU A 294 -15.22 19.92 -0.26
C LEU A 294 -14.98 18.79 0.74
N PHE A 295 -15.19 19.06 2.03
CA PHE A 295 -15.11 18.04 3.07
C PHE A 295 -16.45 17.35 3.35
N ASP A 296 -17.50 17.68 2.58
CA ASP A 296 -18.55 16.70 2.34
C ASP A 296 -17.92 15.43 1.76
N PHE A 297 -18.09 14.32 2.46
CA PHE A 297 -17.30 13.14 2.16
C PHE A 297 -17.54 12.58 0.75
N ARG A 298 -18.80 12.60 0.28
CA ARG A 298 -19.13 12.13 -1.08
C ARG A 298 -18.39 12.98 -2.11
N ARG A 299 -18.34 14.31 -1.91
CA ARG A 299 -17.56 15.23 -2.75
C ARG A 299 -16.06 14.98 -2.63
N LEU A 300 -15.53 14.78 -1.43
CA LEU A 300 -14.11 14.48 -1.21
C LEU A 300 -13.68 13.24 -1.99
N CYS A 301 -14.44 12.15 -1.89
CA CYS A 301 -14.17 10.92 -2.63
C CYS A 301 -14.37 11.07 -4.13
N ALA A 302 -15.42 11.75 -4.57
CA ALA A 302 -15.65 12.02 -6.00
C ALA A 302 -14.47 12.78 -6.62
N ASN A 303 -13.92 13.78 -5.90
CA ASN A 303 -12.73 14.50 -6.34
C ASN A 303 -11.47 13.64 -6.29
N ALA A 304 -11.25 12.86 -5.22
CA ALA A 304 -10.10 11.97 -5.11
C ALA A 304 -10.03 10.94 -6.26
N ARG A 305 -11.17 10.37 -6.69
CA ARG A 305 -11.22 9.38 -7.79
C ARG A 305 -10.74 9.91 -9.15
N ARG A 306 -10.79 11.22 -9.36
CA ARG A 306 -10.36 11.86 -10.63
C ARG A 306 -8.85 12.01 -10.72
N THR A 307 -8.12 11.77 -9.62
CA THR A 307 -6.69 12.10 -9.49
C THR A 307 -5.86 11.43 -10.57
N ASN A 308 -5.99 10.12 -10.75
CA ASN A 308 -5.17 9.39 -11.72
C ASN A 308 -5.38 9.91 -13.15
N LEU A 309 -6.64 10.15 -13.54
CA LEU A 309 -6.99 10.71 -14.84
C LEU A 309 -6.35 12.09 -15.06
N LEU A 310 -6.49 12.99 -14.07
CA LEU A 310 -6.01 14.37 -14.18
C LEU A 310 -4.47 14.47 -14.13
N LEU A 311 -3.81 13.60 -13.37
CA LEU A 311 -2.34 13.58 -13.27
C LEU A 311 -1.69 12.97 -14.52
N TRP A 312 -2.19 11.84 -15.00
CA TRP A 312 -1.60 11.13 -16.14
C TRP A 312 -2.08 11.64 -17.51
N LYS A 313 -3.18 12.40 -17.54
CA LYS A 313 -3.75 13.02 -18.75
C LYS A 313 -3.86 12.02 -19.91
N HIS A 314 -3.25 12.34 -21.05
CA HIS A 314 -3.25 11.49 -22.25
C HIS A 314 -2.56 10.13 -22.05
N ARG A 315 -1.72 9.95 -21.02
CA ARG A 315 -1.12 8.65 -20.66
C ARG A 315 -2.09 7.74 -19.90
N TYR A 316 -3.28 8.22 -19.53
CA TYR A 316 -4.30 7.43 -18.84
C TYR A 316 -5.23 6.72 -19.83
N SER A 317 -5.18 5.40 -19.88
CA SER A 317 -5.85 4.61 -20.92
C SER A 317 -7.37 4.55 -20.72
N PRO A 318 -8.16 4.33 -21.79
CA PRO A 318 -9.60 4.07 -21.68
C PRO A 318 -9.94 2.90 -20.74
N GLN A 319 -9.13 1.84 -20.74
CA GLN A 319 -9.32 0.68 -19.85
C GLN A 319 -9.11 1.05 -18.38
N GLN A 320 -8.16 1.93 -18.09
CA GLN A 320 -7.94 2.44 -16.73
C GLN A 320 -9.12 3.31 -16.27
N ARG A 321 -9.69 4.14 -17.15
CA ARG A 321 -10.92 4.91 -16.87
C ARG A 321 -12.12 4.02 -16.55
N LEU A 322 -12.33 2.96 -17.34
CA LEU A 322 -13.40 2.00 -17.09
C LEU A 322 -13.21 1.28 -15.74
N ARG A 323 -11.97 0.91 -15.43
CA ARG A 323 -11.61 0.30 -14.14
C ARG A 323 -11.88 1.23 -12.96
N ASP A 324 -11.64 2.53 -13.07
CA ASP A 324 -11.93 3.47 -11.98
C ASP A 324 -13.43 3.60 -11.70
N ALA A 325 -14.26 3.49 -12.74
CA ALA A 325 -15.72 3.46 -12.59
C ALA A 325 -16.18 2.25 -11.76
N THR A 326 -15.53 1.09 -11.91
CA THR A 326 -15.87 -0.10 -11.12
C THR A 326 -15.38 -0.04 -9.68
N PHE A 327 -14.40 0.83 -9.36
CA PHE A 327 -13.91 1.04 -8.00
C PHE A 327 -14.74 2.02 -7.17
N ALA A 328 -15.50 2.92 -7.80
CA ALA A 328 -16.21 3.98 -7.09
C ALA A 328 -17.15 3.42 -6.01
N ARG A 329 -17.93 2.40 -6.36
CA ARG A 329 -18.94 1.80 -5.50
C ARG A 329 -18.33 1.05 -4.29
N PRO A 330 -17.35 0.13 -4.46
CA PRO A 330 -16.63 -0.45 -3.32
C PRO A 330 -16.01 0.60 -2.40
N MET A 331 -15.37 1.63 -2.96
CA MET A 331 -14.69 2.65 -2.14
C MET A 331 -15.67 3.48 -1.30
N GLU A 332 -16.85 3.79 -1.83
CA GLU A 332 -17.93 4.47 -1.08
C GLU A 332 -18.45 3.60 0.07
N PHE A 333 -18.68 2.31 -0.19
CA PHE A 333 -19.04 1.34 0.86
C PHE A 333 -17.95 1.25 1.95
N GLY A 334 -16.69 1.09 1.55
CA GLY A 334 -15.56 0.97 2.47
C GLY A 334 -15.45 2.13 3.43
N PHE A 335 -15.80 3.34 2.99
CA PHE A 335 -15.81 4.48 3.88
C PHE A 335 -16.94 4.46 4.90
N GLN A 336 -18.15 4.04 4.54
CA GLN A 336 -19.24 3.90 5.52
C GLN A 336 -18.82 2.95 6.65
N VAL A 337 -18.18 1.84 6.26
CA VAL A 337 -17.64 0.85 7.19
C VAL A 337 -16.55 1.44 8.09
N LEU A 338 -15.62 2.19 7.53
CA LEU A 338 -14.49 2.76 8.27
C LEU A 338 -14.91 3.94 9.16
N SER A 339 -15.92 4.70 8.75
CA SER A 339 -16.56 5.72 9.58
C SER A 339 -17.25 5.09 10.78
N ALA A 340 -18.04 4.03 10.57
CA ALA A 340 -18.66 3.30 11.66
C ALA A 340 -17.61 2.75 12.64
N ARG A 341 -16.53 2.13 12.14
CA ARG A 341 -15.39 1.67 12.97
C ARG A 341 -14.84 2.82 13.83
N PHE A 342 -14.59 3.97 13.21
CA PHE A 342 -14.07 5.14 13.92
C PHE A 342 -15.02 5.60 15.04
N HIS A 343 -16.31 5.80 14.73
CA HIS A 343 -17.26 6.33 15.70
C HIS A 343 -17.52 5.36 16.86
N ILE A 344 -17.57 4.04 16.59
CA ILE A 344 -17.67 3.01 17.64
C ILE A 344 -16.45 3.07 18.57
N TRP A 345 -15.23 3.14 18.00
CA TRP A 345 -14.01 3.29 18.80
C TRP A 345 -14.04 4.57 19.63
N ASN A 346 -14.39 5.70 19.00
CA ASN A 346 -14.37 7.01 19.65
C ASN A 346 -15.34 7.06 20.82
N TRP A 347 -16.50 6.42 20.68
CA TRP A 347 -17.42 6.25 21.79
C TRP A 347 -16.81 5.45 22.95
N GLU A 348 -16.17 4.30 22.67
CA GLU A 348 -15.52 3.46 23.68
C GLU A 348 -14.49 4.25 24.49
N ALA A 349 -13.62 4.97 23.81
CA ALA A 349 -12.50 5.65 24.45
C ALA A 349 -12.87 6.93 25.20
N ASN A 350 -13.97 7.59 24.83
CA ASN A 350 -14.50 8.75 25.55
C ASN A 350 -15.47 8.35 26.67
N GLY A 351 -15.22 7.19 27.30
CA GLY A 351 -15.97 6.72 28.47
C GLY A 351 -17.42 6.34 28.15
N LYS A 352 -17.71 5.93 26.92
CA LYS A 352 -19.06 5.54 26.46
C LYS A 352 -20.11 6.64 26.58
N HIS A 353 -19.66 7.90 26.63
CA HIS A 353 -20.55 9.05 26.64
C HIS A 353 -20.86 9.51 25.21
N CYS A 354 -22.15 9.57 24.85
CA CYS A 354 -22.59 10.14 23.59
C CYS A 354 -23.83 11.03 23.84
N PRO A 355 -23.69 12.36 23.78
CA PRO A 355 -24.83 13.27 23.98
C PRO A 355 -25.76 13.34 22.76
N ASP A 356 -25.32 12.83 21.60
CA ASP A 356 -26.04 12.91 20.33
C ASP A 356 -26.44 11.50 19.83
N ILE A 357 -27.75 11.28 19.67
CA ILE A 357 -28.32 10.01 19.21
C ILE A 357 -27.79 9.62 17.83
N GLU A 358 -27.55 10.58 16.92
CA GLU A 358 -27.06 10.27 15.56
C GLU A 358 -25.65 9.68 15.57
N ASN A 359 -24.87 10.01 16.59
CA ASN A 359 -23.49 9.56 16.77
C ASN A 359 -23.37 8.37 17.73
N HIS A 360 -24.48 7.91 18.31
CA HIS A 360 -24.51 6.73 19.17
C HIS A 360 -24.12 5.46 18.37
N PRO A 361 -23.38 4.51 18.96
CA PRO A 361 -22.99 3.27 18.28
C PRO A 361 -24.15 2.53 17.61
N SER A 362 -25.33 2.44 18.24
CA SER A 362 -26.48 1.71 17.67
C SER A 362 -27.00 2.35 16.38
N SER A 363 -26.94 3.68 16.25
CA SER A 363 -27.24 4.40 15.01
C SER A 363 -26.24 4.03 13.90
N TRP A 364 -24.96 3.88 14.25
CA TRP A 364 -23.93 3.40 13.32
C TRP A 364 -24.12 1.92 12.93
N LEU A 365 -24.56 1.07 13.85
CA LEU A 365 -24.94 -0.31 13.54
C LEU A 365 -26.11 -0.36 12.55
N SER A 366 -27.15 0.45 12.76
CA SER A 366 -28.27 0.58 11.82
C SER A 366 -27.78 0.98 10.43
N ARG A 367 -26.94 2.01 10.34
CA ARG A 367 -26.34 2.47 9.07
C ARG A 367 -25.47 1.39 8.40
N LEU A 368 -24.82 0.52 9.16
CA LEU A 368 -24.09 -0.62 8.61
C LEU A 368 -25.04 -1.63 7.96
N PHE A 369 -26.14 -1.98 8.61
CA PHE A 369 -27.14 -2.88 8.01
C PHE A 369 -27.80 -2.26 6.77
N ASP A 370 -28.16 -0.98 6.81
CA ASP A 370 -28.65 -0.26 5.62
C ASP A 370 -27.62 -0.29 4.48
N SER A 371 -26.34 -0.12 4.82
CA SER A 371 -25.25 -0.22 3.85
C SER A 371 -25.11 -1.63 3.28
N GLN A 372 -25.31 -2.67 4.09
CA GLN A 372 -25.27 -4.05 3.61
C GLN A 372 -26.36 -4.31 2.56
N GLU A 373 -27.57 -3.81 2.80
CA GLU A 373 -28.67 -3.93 1.84
C GLU A 373 -28.37 -3.15 0.56
N PHE A 374 -27.99 -1.87 0.70
CA PHE A 374 -27.73 -0.99 -0.43
C PHE A 374 -26.55 -1.43 -1.31
N TYR A 375 -25.53 -2.04 -0.71
CA TYR A 375 -24.33 -2.56 -1.38
C TYR A 375 -24.31 -4.10 -1.45
N SER A 376 -25.47 -4.75 -1.43
CA SER A 376 -25.61 -6.21 -1.44
C SER A 376 -24.89 -6.90 -2.62
N ASP A 377 -24.76 -6.22 -3.76
CA ASP A 377 -23.97 -6.67 -4.90
C ASP A 377 -22.49 -6.93 -4.55
N LEU A 378 -21.90 -6.13 -3.66
CA LEU A 378 -20.52 -6.33 -3.21
C LEU A 378 -20.37 -7.59 -2.35
N PHE A 379 -21.40 -7.91 -1.55
CA PHE A 379 -21.43 -9.13 -0.73
C PHE A 379 -21.56 -10.37 -1.61
N ILE A 380 -22.41 -10.31 -2.64
CA ILE A 380 -22.56 -11.40 -3.62
C ILE A 380 -21.21 -11.66 -4.33
N ILE A 381 -20.51 -10.59 -4.74
CA ILE A 381 -19.17 -10.70 -5.34
C ILE A 381 -18.16 -11.30 -4.35
N ALA A 382 -18.21 -10.89 -3.08
CA ALA A 382 -17.33 -11.39 -2.04
C ALA A 382 -17.56 -12.89 -1.76
N ASP A 383 -18.82 -13.34 -1.76
CA ASP A 383 -19.21 -14.73 -1.51
C ASP A 383 -18.67 -15.68 -2.59
N VAL A 384 -18.55 -15.22 -3.85
CA VAL A 384 -17.98 -16.02 -4.96
C VAL A 384 -16.51 -15.70 -5.25
N ALA A 385 -15.83 -14.91 -4.41
CA ALA A 385 -14.51 -14.37 -4.72
C ALA A 385 -13.41 -15.43 -4.96
N ASN A 386 -13.55 -16.64 -4.40
CA ASN A 386 -12.61 -17.74 -4.64
C ASN A 386 -12.69 -18.33 -6.07
N GLU A 387 -13.78 -18.05 -6.79
CA GLU A 387 -13.98 -18.48 -8.19
C GLU A 387 -13.57 -17.39 -9.19
N LEU A 388 -13.38 -16.16 -8.72
CA LEU A 388 -13.03 -15.03 -9.56
C LEU A 388 -11.52 -14.96 -9.84
N THR A 389 -11.17 -14.36 -10.98
CA THR A 389 -9.78 -13.98 -11.23
C THR A 389 -9.36 -12.91 -10.23
N TRP A 390 -8.29 -13.16 -9.48
CA TRP A 390 -7.77 -12.19 -8.52
C TRP A 390 -7.22 -10.94 -9.20
N ARG A 391 -8.00 -9.87 -9.17
CA ARG A 391 -7.64 -8.54 -9.65
C ARG A 391 -7.81 -7.53 -8.51
N VAL A 392 -7.26 -6.33 -8.69
CA VAL A 392 -7.39 -5.23 -7.72
C VAL A 392 -8.86 -4.97 -7.36
N GLY A 393 -9.80 -5.08 -8.32
CA GLY A 393 -11.25 -5.01 -8.07
C GLY A 393 -11.73 -5.99 -7.01
N THR A 394 -11.48 -7.28 -7.23
CA THR A 394 -11.85 -8.37 -6.31
C THR A 394 -11.16 -8.20 -4.95
N GLU A 395 -9.88 -7.83 -4.93
CA GLU A 395 -9.14 -7.59 -3.68
C GLU A 395 -9.78 -6.48 -2.84
N VAL A 396 -10.16 -5.36 -3.47
CA VAL A 396 -10.82 -4.24 -2.80
C VAL A 396 -12.17 -4.67 -2.22
N VAL A 397 -12.98 -5.40 -2.97
CA VAL A 397 -14.28 -5.90 -2.48
C VAL A 397 -14.09 -6.84 -1.28
N VAL A 398 -13.26 -7.87 -1.42
CA VAL A 398 -12.98 -8.84 -0.34
C VAL A 398 -12.46 -8.13 0.91
N ARG A 399 -11.53 -7.18 0.74
CA ARG A 399 -10.97 -6.39 1.83
C ARG A 399 -12.05 -5.57 2.55
N LEU A 400 -12.86 -4.80 1.82
CA LEU A 400 -13.86 -3.92 2.43
C LEU A 400 -15.02 -4.67 3.08
N VAL A 401 -15.45 -5.80 2.50
CA VAL A 401 -16.44 -6.70 3.13
C VAL A 401 -15.84 -7.39 4.38
N SER A 402 -14.53 -7.68 4.39
CA SER A 402 -13.86 -8.15 5.62
C SER A 402 -13.89 -7.08 6.71
N PHE A 403 -13.64 -5.81 6.37
CA PHE A 403 -13.79 -4.70 7.33
C PHE A 403 -15.23 -4.59 7.85
N PHE A 404 -16.24 -4.80 7.01
CA PHE A 404 -17.63 -4.75 7.43
C PHE A 404 -17.94 -5.77 8.53
N TRP A 405 -17.62 -7.05 8.28
CA TRP A 405 -17.87 -8.10 9.28
C TRP A 405 -17.06 -7.87 10.56
N ALA A 406 -15.82 -7.40 10.43
CA ALA A 406 -15.00 -7.05 11.58
C ALA A 406 -15.57 -5.86 12.38
N THR A 407 -16.14 -4.84 11.73
CA THR A 407 -16.78 -3.70 12.40
C THR A 407 -18.04 -4.12 13.16
N ILE A 408 -18.87 -5.00 12.60
CA ILE A 408 -20.03 -5.54 13.31
C ILE A 408 -19.60 -6.32 14.56
N LEU A 409 -18.63 -7.24 14.43
CA LEU A 409 -18.14 -8.00 15.57
C LEU A 409 -17.53 -7.08 16.63
N TYR A 410 -16.77 -6.07 16.21
CA TYR A 410 -16.22 -5.05 17.11
C TYR A 410 -17.31 -4.27 17.85
N TYR A 411 -18.38 -3.84 17.17
CA TYR A 411 -19.53 -3.18 17.81
C TYR A 411 -20.03 -3.99 19.02
N TYR A 412 -20.40 -5.25 18.80
CA TYR A 412 -21.00 -6.08 19.84
C TYR A 412 -20.02 -6.40 20.96
N ARG A 413 -18.73 -6.52 20.64
CA ARG A 413 -17.67 -6.68 21.66
C ARG A 413 -17.59 -5.45 22.58
N VAL A 414 -17.70 -4.25 22.02
CA VAL A 414 -17.54 -2.98 22.74
C VAL A 414 -18.79 -2.61 23.55
N THR A 415 -19.97 -2.79 22.96
CA THR A 415 -21.24 -2.46 23.63
C THR A 415 -21.61 -3.51 24.68
N GLY A 416 -21.20 -4.77 24.50
CA GLY A 416 -21.64 -5.88 25.34
C GLY A 416 -23.10 -6.27 25.10
N GLU A 417 -23.72 -5.75 24.04
CA GLU A 417 -25.07 -6.13 23.64
C GLU A 417 -25.08 -7.60 23.19
N ASN A 418 -25.88 -8.41 23.89
CA ASN A 418 -26.09 -9.82 23.54
C ASN A 418 -27.26 -10.02 22.56
N GLU A 419 -27.72 -8.96 21.89
CA GLU A 419 -28.80 -9.04 20.88
C GLU A 419 -28.39 -9.84 19.64
N LEU A 420 -27.10 -10.09 19.45
CA LEU A 420 -26.66 -11.12 18.50
C LEU A 420 -27.13 -12.49 18.96
N THR A 421 -28.00 -13.11 18.16
CA THR A 421 -28.13 -14.57 18.24
C THR A 421 -26.75 -15.21 18.07
N GLU A 422 -26.44 -16.21 18.88
CA GLU A 422 -25.16 -16.95 18.79
C GLU A 422 -24.91 -17.44 17.36
N GLY A 423 -25.98 -17.81 16.64
CA GLY A 423 -25.93 -18.18 15.22
C GLY A 423 -25.45 -17.05 14.29
N PHE A 424 -25.88 -15.80 14.51
CA PHE A 424 -25.40 -14.68 13.71
C PHE A 424 -23.92 -14.39 13.98
N ARG A 425 -23.50 -14.39 15.25
CA ARG A 425 -22.09 -14.15 15.62
C ARG A 425 -21.18 -15.19 14.93
N GLN A 426 -21.54 -16.47 15.06
CA GLN A 426 -20.79 -17.55 14.43
C GLN A 426 -20.74 -17.40 12.90
N ASN A 427 -21.86 -17.03 12.26
CA ASN A 427 -21.91 -16.76 10.82
C ASN A 427 -20.99 -15.59 10.41
N ALA A 428 -21.01 -14.47 11.14
CA ALA A 428 -20.17 -13.32 10.87
C ALA A 428 -18.67 -13.67 10.98
N VAL A 429 -18.27 -14.41 12.02
CA VAL A 429 -16.90 -14.91 12.18
C VAL A 429 -16.51 -15.84 11.04
N CYS A 430 -17.38 -16.77 10.65
CA CYS A 430 -17.14 -17.70 9.54
C CYS A 430 -16.95 -16.96 8.21
N LYS A 431 -17.83 -16.01 7.88
CA LYS A 431 -17.73 -15.18 6.67
C LYS A 431 -16.43 -14.37 6.67
N LEU A 432 -16.10 -13.75 7.80
CA LEU A 432 -14.86 -13.00 7.95
C LEU A 432 -13.63 -13.89 7.75
N ALA A 433 -13.53 -15.02 8.46
CA ALA A 433 -12.41 -15.94 8.34
C ALA A 433 -12.24 -16.47 6.90
N HIS A 434 -13.34 -16.77 6.21
CA HIS A 434 -13.32 -17.20 4.81
C HIS A 434 -12.75 -16.13 3.87
N LEU A 435 -13.21 -14.89 3.98
CA LEU A 435 -12.72 -13.77 3.16
C LEU A 435 -11.23 -13.48 3.42
N LEU A 436 -10.80 -13.55 4.68
CA LEU A 436 -9.38 -13.39 5.05
C LEU A 436 -8.51 -14.52 4.50
N PHE A 437 -9.04 -15.74 4.44
CA PHE A 437 -8.38 -16.87 3.79
C PHE A 437 -8.23 -16.64 2.28
N ILE A 438 -9.31 -16.23 1.59
CA ILE A 438 -9.27 -15.90 0.16
C ILE A 438 -8.22 -14.81 -0.11
N HIS A 439 -8.22 -13.73 0.67
CA HIS A 439 -7.24 -12.65 0.54
C HIS A 439 -5.81 -13.19 0.71
N SER A 440 -5.56 -13.89 1.82
CA SER A 440 -4.24 -14.44 2.16
C SER A 440 -3.70 -15.42 1.10
N LYS A 441 -4.59 -16.20 0.47
CA LYS A 441 -4.24 -17.17 -0.59
C LYS A 441 -3.83 -16.48 -1.89
N ASN A 442 -4.42 -15.35 -2.21
CA ASN A 442 -4.31 -14.73 -3.53
C ASN A 442 -3.34 -13.52 -3.58
N ILE A 443 -2.94 -12.95 -2.44
CA ILE A 443 -1.93 -11.88 -2.43
C ILE A 443 -0.57 -12.38 -2.95
N VAL A 444 0.02 -11.59 -3.85
CA VAL A 444 1.31 -11.88 -4.47
C VAL A 444 2.48 -11.28 -3.68
N GLU A 445 2.21 -10.19 -2.96
CA GLU A 445 3.16 -9.44 -2.14
C GLU A 445 2.75 -9.57 -0.67
N LYS A 446 3.62 -10.16 0.17
CA LYS A 446 3.31 -10.44 1.58
C LYS A 446 3.04 -9.17 2.37
N ARG A 447 3.67 -8.04 2.00
CA ARG A 447 3.41 -6.74 2.65
C ARG A 447 1.96 -6.27 2.52
N GLN A 448 1.21 -6.75 1.53
CA GLN A 448 -0.22 -6.44 1.39
C GLN A 448 -1.08 -7.01 2.53
N GLN A 449 -0.55 -7.91 3.37
CA GLN A 449 -1.22 -8.37 4.59
C GLN A 449 -1.55 -7.22 5.55
N VAL A 450 -0.77 -6.13 5.52
CA VAL A 450 -1.05 -4.92 6.32
C VAL A 450 -2.46 -4.37 6.04
N ARG A 451 -2.96 -4.53 4.81
CA ARG A 451 -4.26 -3.99 4.37
C ARG A 451 -5.47 -4.66 5.05
N ILE A 452 -5.28 -5.82 5.67
CA ILE A 452 -6.32 -6.58 6.38
C ILE A 452 -5.93 -6.89 7.83
N ALA A 453 -4.89 -6.25 8.37
CA ALA A 453 -4.39 -6.57 9.72
C ALA A 453 -5.47 -6.42 10.80
N TRP A 454 -6.26 -5.34 10.77
CA TRP A 454 -7.33 -5.14 11.75
C TRP A 454 -8.48 -6.17 11.63
N PRO A 455 -9.02 -6.47 10.44
CA PRO A 455 -9.96 -7.59 10.29
C PRO A 455 -9.43 -8.94 10.75
N VAL A 456 -8.15 -9.25 10.51
CA VAL A 456 -7.50 -10.48 11.02
C VAL A 456 -7.46 -10.48 12.54
N PHE A 457 -7.15 -9.35 13.17
CA PHE A 457 -7.17 -9.19 14.62
C PHE A 457 -8.54 -9.48 15.21
N ILE A 458 -9.60 -8.85 14.69
CA ILE A 458 -10.96 -9.10 15.15
C ILE A 458 -11.34 -10.57 14.98
N ALA A 459 -11.08 -11.15 13.81
CA ALA A 459 -11.38 -12.58 13.58
C ALA A 459 -10.65 -13.50 14.59
N ALA A 460 -9.40 -13.18 14.95
CA ALA A 460 -8.60 -14.01 15.86
C ALA A 460 -9.15 -14.00 17.29
N ILE A 461 -9.63 -12.85 17.77
CA ILE A 461 -10.16 -12.70 19.14
C ILE A 461 -11.63 -13.11 19.27
N GLU A 462 -12.35 -13.23 18.15
CA GLU A 462 -13.76 -13.63 18.12
C GLU A 462 -13.97 -15.11 17.79
N THR A 463 -13.06 -15.73 17.03
CA THR A 463 -13.22 -17.15 16.67
C THR A 463 -13.02 -18.06 17.88
N THR A 464 -13.90 -19.04 18.03
CA THR A 464 -13.83 -20.10 19.04
C THR A 464 -13.04 -21.32 18.56
N ASP A 465 -12.82 -21.46 17.25
CA ASP A 465 -12.07 -22.54 16.64
C ASP A 465 -10.56 -22.31 16.80
N GLN A 466 -9.89 -23.22 17.49
CA GLN A 466 -8.47 -23.09 17.81
C GLN A 466 -7.57 -23.15 16.56
N ILE A 467 -7.94 -23.94 15.54
CA ILE A 467 -7.17 -24.08 14.30
C ILE A 467 -7.25 -22.77 13.51
N HIS A 468 -8.45 -22.21 13.37
CA HIS A 468 -8.63 -20.91 12.73
C HIS A 468 -7.91 -19.80 13.51
N ARG A 469 -8.00 -19.80 14.84
CA ARG A 469 -7.29 -18.85 15.70
C ARG A 469 -5.79 -18.88 15.48
N ASP A 470 -5.17 -20.07 15.53
CA ASP A 470 -3.71 -20.21 15.35
C ASP A 470 -3.27 -19.74 13.96
N TRP A 471 -4.06 -20.04 12.93
CA TRP A 471 -3.80 -19.55 11.57
C TRP A 471 -3.87 -18.02 11.48
N LEU A 472 -4.91 -17.39 12.05
CA LEU A 472 -5.10 -15.93 12.07
C LEU A 472 -3.99 -15.23 12.85
N LEU A 473 -3.64 -15.73 14.04
CA LEU A 473 -2.51 -15.21 14.83
C LEU A 473 -1.18 -15.35 14.07
N GLY A 474 -0.99 -16.44 13.31
CA GLY A 474 0.14 -16.61 12.41
C GLY A 474 0.20 -15.55 11.30
N ARG A 475 -0.95 -15.08 10.79
CA ARG A 475 -1.01 -13.96 9.83
C ARG A 475 -0.65 -12.63 10.49
N LEU A 476 -1.20 -12.33 11.67
CA LEU A 476 -0.86 -11.10 12.42
C LEU A 476 0.64 -11.02 12.72
N ARG A 477 1.22 -12.11 13.25
CA ARG A 477 2.67 -12.16 13.50
C ARG A 477 3.49 -11.94 12.24
N GLY A 478 2.98 -12.36 11.08
CA GLY A 478 3.60 -12.16 9.78
C GLY A 478 3.70 -10.69 9.34
N CYS A 479 2.80 -9.82 9.83
CA CYS A 479 2.81 -8.38 9.55
C CYS A 479 3.22 -7.50 10.74
N ARG A 480 3.55 -8.09 11.91
CA ARG A 480 3.87 -7.39 13.17
C ARG A 480 4.82 -6.21 13.01
N GLU A 481 5.89 -6.37 12.24
CA GLU A 481 6.95 -5.36 12.10
C GLU A 481 6.72 -4.38 10.93
N LEU A 482 5.57 -4.47 10.25
CA LEU A 482 5.28 -3.64 9.09
C LEU A 482 4.79 -2.24 9.46
N THR A 483 3.95 -2.11 10.50
CA THR A 483 3.41 -0.83 11.00
C THR A 483 3.28 -0.83 12.52
N SER A 484 3.20 0.36 13.12
CA SER A 484 2.84 0.55 14.52
C SER A 484 1.49 -0.10 14.86
N GLU A 485 0.48 0.01 13.97
CA GLU A 485 -0.83 -0.65 14.12
C GLU A 485 -0.66 -2.17 14.22
N CYS A 486 0.06 -2.80 13.28
CA CYS A 486 0.26 -4.25 13.29
C CYS A 486 0.96 -4.73 14.56
N ARG A 487 1.95 -3.98 15.03
CA ARG A 487 2.67 -4.27 16.28
C ARG A 487 1.71 -4.24 17.46
N TRP A 488 0.88 -3.21 17.56
CA TRP A 488 -0.12 -3.08 18.62
C TRP A 488 -1.15 -4.20 18.56
N LEU A 489 -1.71 -4.48 17.37
CA LEU A 489 -2.73 -5.54 17.19
C LEU A 489 -2.20 -6.93 17.58
N CYS A 490 -0.93 -7.22 17.26
CA CYS A 490 -0.30 -8.47 17.69
C CYS A 490 -0.23 -8.57 19.23
N LEU A 491 0.23 -7.51 19.89
CA LEU A 491 0.37 -7.46 21.34
C LEU A 491 -1.00 -7.52 22.03
N ALA A 492 -1.99 -6.82 21.50
CA ALA A 492 -3.36 -6.83 22.00
C ALA A 492 -3.98 -8.23 21.90
N ALA A 493 -3.82 -8.91 20.77
CA ALA A 493 -4.33 -10.28 20.60
C ALA A 493 -3.66 -11.25 21.58
N GLU A 494 -2.34 -11.15 21.76
CA GLU A 494 -1.60 -11.97 22.73
C GLU A 494 -2.00 -11.68 24.18
N GLY A 495 -2.45 -10.46 24.50
CA GLY A 495 -2.95 -10.10 25.82
C GLY A 495 -4.38 -10.56 26.09
N MET A 496 -5.26 -10.50 25.08
CA MET A 496 -6.68 -10.88 25.20
C MET A 496 -6.93 -12.39 25.19
N LEU A 497 -5.99 -13.18 24.66
CA LEU A 497 -6.12 -14.64 24.48
C LEU A 497 -5.26 -15.46 25.46
N ARG A 498 -4.61 -14.80 26.43
CA ARG A 498 -4.00 -15.43 27.60
C ARG A 498 -5.02 -15.45 28.73
#